data_AF-A0A927LDI3-F1
#
_entry.id   AF-A0A927LDI3-F1
#
_cell.length_a   1.000
_cell.length_b   1.000
_cell.length_c   1.000
_cell.angle_alpha   90.00
_cell.angle_beta   90.00
_cell.angle_gamma   90.00
#
_symmetry.space_group_name_H-M   'P 1'
#
loop_
_entity.id
_entity.type
_entity.pdbx_description
1 polymer ?
#
loop_
_entity_poly.entity_id
_entity_poly.type
_entity_poly.pdbx_seq_one_letter_code
_entity_poly.pdbx_strand_id
1 'polypeptide(L)'
;MLDVYGVDIQSPSEANIFRSGSGSLYVALAILFCLGASNTRYTRTSLVTLFTFMSGLAVGRLVSIVADGWPHTLLIAVLVVEASYAVAAAYALREKDSSPQPRETAA
;
A
#
# COMPACT_ATOMS: atom_id res chain seq x y z
N MET A 1 -10.54 18.14 6.67
CA MET A 1 -9.98 17.54 5.44
C MET A 1 -10.86 16.42 4.88
N LEU A 2 -11.51 15.58 5.71
CA LEU A 2 -12.52 14.60 5.26
C LEU A 2 -13.85 15.22 4.80
N ASP A 3 -14.17 16.40 5.34
CA ASP A 3 -15.35 17.20 4.96
C ASP A 3 -15.37 17.59 3.46
N VAL A 4 -14.19 17.75 2.85
CA VAL A 4 -14.03 17.97 1.39
C VAL A 4 -14.53 16.77 0.57
N TYR A 5 -14.58 15.58 1.18
CA TYR A 5 -15.07 14.35 0.57
C TYR A 5 -16.49 14.00 1.03
N GLY A 6 -17.18 14.89 1.76
CA GLY A 6 -18.54 14.67 2.28
C GLY A 6 -18.62 13.62 3.40
N VAL A 7 -17.49 13.25 4.01
CA VAL A 7 -17.45 12.31 5.14
C VAL A 7 -17.42 13.11 6.43
N ASP A 8 -18.57 13.13 7.10
CA ASP A 8 -18.74 13.82 8.37
C ASP A 8 -18.66 12.82 9.53
N ILE A 9 -17.57 12.90 10.31
CA ILE A 9 -17.35 12.03 11.48
C ILE A 9 -17.83 12.81 12.70
N GLN A 10 -19.01 12.47 13.18
CA GLN A 10 -19.74 13.27 14.16
C GLN A 10 -19.54 12.79 15.61
N SER A 11 -19.11 11.53 15.79
CA SER A 11 -18.88 10.96 17.12
C SER A 11 -17.42 10.53 17.38
N PRO A 12 -16.93 10.65 18.64
CA PRO A 12 -15.61 10.12 19.02
C PRO A 12 -15.46 8.62 18.75
N SER A 13 -16.56 7.86 18.82
CA SER A 13 -16.60 6.43 18.55
C SER A 13 -16.33 6.13 17.07
N GLU A 14 -16.97 6.86 16.15
CA GLU A 14 -16.70 6.75 14.71
C GLU A 14 -15.25 7.14 14.37
N ALA A 15 -14.74 8.20 15.00
CA ALA A 15 -13.36 8.63 14.82
C ALA A 15 -12.36 7.55 15.28
N ASN A 16 -12.68 6.84 16.37
CA ASN A 16 -11.85 5.74 16.87
C ASN A 16 -11.83 4.56 15.89
N ILE A 17 -12.99 4.15 15.39
CA ILE A 17 -13.09 3.07 14.38
C ILE A 17 -12.30 3.44 13.12
N PHE A 18 -12.46 4.67 12.61
CA PHE A 18 -11.79 5.11 11.40
C PHE A 18 -10.26 5.19 11.59
N ARG A 19 -9.80 5.76 12.72
CA ARG A 19 -8.37 5.88 13.04
C ARG A 19 -7.73 4.53 13.34
N SER A 20 -8.44 3.62 13.98
CA SER A 20 -7.96 2.26 14.23
C SER A 20 -7.89 1.46 12.93
N GLY A 21 -8.96 1.40 12.15
CA GLY A 21 -9.02 0.60 10.92
C GLY A 21 -8.05 1.08 9.84
N SER A 22 -8.09 2.37 9.49
CA SER A 22 -7.22 2.92 8.44
C SER A 22 -5.85 3.32 8.99
N GLY A 23 -5.81 4.08 10.08
CA GLY A 23 -4.57 4.67 10.61
C GLY A 23 -3.59 3.62 11.15
N SER A 24 -4.05 2.69 11.99
CA SER A 24 -3.13 1.69 12.58
C SER A 24 -2.57 0.72 11.53
N LEU A 25 -3.35 0.39 10.49
CA LEU A 25 -2.91 -0.45 9.38
C LEU A 25 -1.79 0.22 8.58
N TYR A 26 -1.92 1.51 8.25
CA TYR A 26 -0.85 2.25 7.57
C TYR A 26 0.42 2.35 8.41
N VAL A 27 0.30 2.51 9.73
CA VAL A 27 1.45 2.52 10.64
C VAL A 27 2.14 1.15 10.67
N ALA A 28 1.39 0.06 10.77
CA ALA A 28 1.96 -1.29 10.75
C ALA A 28 2.71 -1.58 9.43
N LEU A 29 2.15 -1.18 8.30
CA LEU A 29 2.80 -1.31 7.00
C LEU A 29 4.06 -0.44 6.89
N ALA A 30 4.02 0.80 7.40
CA ALA A 30 5.19 1.68 7.43
C ALA A 30 6.35 1.06 8.22
N ILE A 31 6.06 0.41 9.35
CA ILE A 31 7.06 -0.33 10.14
C ILE A 31 7.64 -1.49 9.31
N LEU A 32 6.80 -2.26 8.62
CA LEU A 32 7.25 -3.37 7.76
C LEU A 32 8.13 -2.89 6.60
N PHE A 33 7.82 -1.72 6.03
CA PHE A 33 8.61 -1.10 4.97
C PHE A 33 9.95 -0.59 5.50
N CYS A 34 9.96 0.04 6.67
CA CYS A 34 11.19 0.47 7.34
C CYS A 34 12.10 -0.73 7.70
N LEU A 35 11.51 -1.81 8.20
CA LEU A 35 12.22 -3.07 8.48
C LEU A 35 12.78 -3.70 7.20
N GLY A 36 12.02 -3.71 6.11
CA GLY A 36 12.46 -4.22 4.81
C GLY A 36 13.56 -3.39 4.16
N ALA A 37 13.56 -2.07 4.39
CA ALA A 37 14.61 -1.16 3.94
C ALA A 37 15.92 -1.33 4.73
N SER A 38 15.82 -1.61 6.04
CA SER A 38 16.98 -1.72 6.93
C SER A 38 17.61 -3.13 6.93
N ASN A 39 16.85 -4.17 6.57
CA ASN A 39 17.30 -5.56 6.63
C ASN A 39 17.03 -6.33 5.33
N THR A 40 18.10 -6.81 4.69
CA THR A 40 18.05 -7.59 3.43
C THR A 40 17.16 -8.83 3.51
N ARG A 41 17.06 -9.45 4.69
CA ARG A 41 16.21 -10.63 4.95
C ARG A 41 14.70 -10.31 4.84
N TYR A 42 14.27 -9.13 5.24
CA TYR A 42 12.87 -8.74 5.22
C TYR A 42 12.47 -7.95 3.97
N THR A 43 13.44 -7.51 3.16
CA THR A 43 13.17 -6.74 1.94
C THR A 43 12.22 -7.48 0.99
N ARG A 44 12.37 -8.80 0.80
CA ARG A 44 11.50 -9.55 -0.12
C ARG A 44 10.05 -9.56 0.36
N THR A 45 9.83 -9.90 1.63
CA THR A 45 8.50 -9.88 2.26
C THR A 45 7.88 -8.48 2.23
N SER A 46 8.70 -7.46 2.48
CA SER A 46 8.30 -6.06 2.46
C SER A 46 7.87 -5.61 1.06
N LEU A 47 8.64 -5.95 0.02
CA LEU A 47 8.32 -5.64 -1.38
C LEU A 47 7.05 -6.36 -1.86
N VAL A 48 6.87 -7.64 -1.51
CA VAL A 48 5.64 -8.39 -1.84
C VAL A 48 4.42 -7.77 -1.16
N THR A 49 4.58 -7.36 0.10
CA THR A 49 3.49 -6.70 0.84
C THR A 49 3.18 -5.33 0.23
N LEU A 50 4.21 -4.53 -0.11
CA LEU A 50 4.05 -3.24 -0.78
C LEU A 50 3.33 -3.38 -2.12
N PHE A 51 3.73 -4.35 -2.93
CA PHE A 51 3.09 -4.63 -4.22
C PHE A 51 1.63 -5.03 -4.04
N THR A 52 1.35 -5.99 -3.17
CA THR A 52 -0.01 -6.49 -2.92
C THR A 52 -0.91 -5.38 -2.37
N PHE A 53 -0.39 -4.58 -1.44
CA PHE A 53 -1.14 -3.49 -0.83
C PHE A 53 -1.49 -2.39 -1.83
N MET A 54 -0.50 -1.87 -2.56
CA MET A 54 -0.71 -0.79 -3.53
C MET A 54 -1.59 -1.24 -4.71
N SER A 55 -1.41 -2.48 -5.19
CA SER A 55 -2.26 -3.05 -6.23
C SER A 55 -3.70 -3.24 -5.76
N GLY A 56 -3.90 -3.69 -4.52
CA GLY A 56 -5.22 -3.83 -3.91
C GLY A 56 -5.98 -2.50 -3.81
N LEU A 57 -5.31 -1.43 -3.39
CA LEU A 57 -5.90 -0.09 -3.34
C LEU A 57 -6.25 0.42 -4.75
N ALA A 58 -5.34 0.26 -5.71
CA ALA A 58 -5.57 0.68 -7.10
C ALA A 58 -6.77 -0.06 -7.72
N VAL A 59 -6.87 -1.39 -7.54
CA VAL A 59 -8.01 -2.17 -8.01
C VAL A 59 -9.30 -1.75 -7.30
N GLY A 60 -9.28 -1.56 -5.98
CA GLY A 60 -10.44 -1.08 -5.22
C GLY A 60 -10.94 0.27 -5.72
N ARG A 61 -10.04 1.20 -6.03
CA ARG A 61 -10.39 2.48 -6.66
C ARG A 61 -10.94 2.32 -8.07
N LEU A 62 -10.35 1.46 -8.91
CA LEU A 62 -10.88 1.21 -10.25
C LEU A 62 -12.32 0.66 -10.17
N VAL A 63 -12.58 -0.28 -9.27
CA VAL A 63 -13.92 -0.81 -9.02
C VAL A 63 -14.86 0.31 -8.56
N SER A 64 -14.44 1.16 -7.64
CA SER A 64 -15.25 2.29 -7.15
C SER A 64 -15.49 3.35 -8.24
N ILE A 65 -14.53 3.62 -9.12
CA ILE A 65 -14.74 4.51 -10.28
C ILE A 65 -15.81 3.96 -11.22
N VAL A 66 -15.79 2.64 -11.45
CA VAL A 66 -16.76 1.96 -12.31
C VAL A 66 -18.15 1.89 -11.67
N ALA A 67 -18.22 1.66 -10.36
CA ALA A 67 -19.47 1.48 -9.62
C ALA A 67 -20.12 2.81 -9.18
N ASP A 68 -19.32 3.71 -8.60
CA ASP A 68 -19.77 4.96 -7.95
C ASP A 68 -19.58 6.19 -8.84
N GLY A 69 -18.93 6.04 -10.00
CA GLY A 69 -18.71 7.11 -10.98
C GLY A 69 -17.42 7.90 -10.76
N TRP A 70 -17.32 9.08 -11.37
CA TRP A 70 -16.06 9.83 -11.44
C TRP A 70 -15.70 10.47 -10.10
N PRO A 71 -14.57 10.08 -9.47
CA PRO A 71 -14.18 10.61 -8.19
C PRO A 71 -13.52 11.98 -8.33
N HIS A 72 -13.33 12.66 -7.20
CA HIS A 72 -12.63 13.94 -7.14
C HIS A 72 -11.20 13.82 -7.71
N THR A 73 -10.70 14.85 -8.39
CA THR A 73 -9.39 14.84 -9.08
C THR A 73 -8.23 14.41 -8.19
N LEU A 74 -8.28 14.71 -6.88
CA LEU A 74 -7.29 14.25 -5.91
C LEU A 74 -7.21 12.72 -5.80
N LEU A 75 -8.35 12.03 -5.88
CA LEU A 75 -8.39 10.56 -5.79
C LEU A 75 -7.80 9.91 -7.05
N ILE A 76 -7.88 10.58 -8.20
CA ILE A 76 -7.20 10.16 -9.43
C ILE A 76 -5.69 10.32 -9.28
N ALA A 77 -5.21 11.43 -8.72
CA ALA A 77 -3.79 11.60 -8.44
C ALA A 77 -3.26 10.51 -7.48
N VAL A 78 -4.04 10.16 -6.46
CA VAL A 78 -3.68 9.06 -5.54
C VAL A 78 -3.65 7.70 -6.27
N LEU A 79 -4.61 7.42 -7.17
CA LEU A 79 -4.59 6.21 -7.99
C LEU A 79 -3.30 6.07 -8.82
N VAL A 80 -2.83 7.18 -9.41
CA VAL A 80 -1.56 7.20 -10.16
C VAL A 80 -0.38 6.89 -9.24
N VAL A 81 -0.37 7.47 -8.04
CA VAL A 81 0.66 7.19 -7.03
C VAL A 81 0.66 5.72 -6.62
N GLU A 82 -0.52 5.16 -6.29
CA GLU A 82 -0.68 3.74 -5.93
C GLU A 82 -0.16 2.83 -7.06
N ALA A 83 -0.54 3.10 -8.31
CA ALA A 83 -0.08 2.33 -9.47
C ALA A 83 1.45 2.44 -9.65
N SER A 84 2.03 3.65 -9.51
CA SER A 84 3.48 3.84 -9.65
C SER A 84 4.28 3.07 -8.60
N TYR A 85 3.82 3.05 -7.34
CA TYR A 85 4.47 2.28 -6.29
C TYR A 85 4.31 0.77 -6.48
N ALA A 86 3.17 0.30 -6.99
CA ALA A 86 3.00 -1.10 -7.35
C ALA A 86 4.00 -1.52 -8.45
N VAL A 87 4.15 -0.71 -9.51
CA VAL A 87 5.12 -0.99 -10.58
C VAL A 87 6.56 -0.97 -10.05
N ALA A 88 6.92 0.01 -9.22
CA ALA A 88 8.25 0.08 -8.61
C ALA A 88 8.55 -1.14 -7.73
N ALA A 89 7.59 -1.59 -6.92
CA ALA A 89 7.74 -2.77 -6.09
C ALA A 89 7.91 -4.04 -6.93
N ALA A 90 7.14 -4.18 -8.01
CA ALA A 90 7.28 -5.30 -8.95
C ALA A 90 8.65 -5.30 -9.65
N TYR A 91 9.14 -4.13 -10.08
CA TYR A 91 10.46 -4.00 -10.69
C TYR A 91 11.58 -4.41 -9.72
N ALA A 92 11.55 -3.89 -8.48
CA ALA A 92 12.53 -4.23 -7.45
C ALA A 92 12.50 -5.72 -7.06
N LEU A 93 11.32 -6.34 -7.06
CA LEU A 93 11.18 -7.78 -6.81
C LEU A 93 11.82 -8.60 -7.93
N ARG A 94 11.61 -8.21 -9.20
CA ARG A 94 12.22 -8.88 -10.36
C ARG A 94 13.74 -8.78 -10.35
N GLU A 95 14.30 -7.63 -9.97
CA GLU A 95 15.76 -7.45 -9.84
C GLU A 95 16.36 -8.37 -8.78
N LYS A 96 15.69 -8.50 -7.62
CA LYS A 96 16.10 -9.39 -6.54
C LYS A 96 15.99 -10.88 -6.90
N ASP A 97 14.97 -11.27 -7.66
CA ASP A 97 14.82 -12.65 -8.12
C ASP A 97 15.77 -12.98 -9.30
N SER A 98 16.24 -11.97 -10.06
CA SER A 98 17.23 -12.14 -11.15
C SER A 98 18.68 -12.22 -10.65
N SER A 99 18.95 -11.72 -9.44
CA SER A 99 20.23 -11.91 -8.77
C SER A 99 20.29 -13.36 -8.26
N PRO A 100 21.31 -14.17 -8.62
CA PRO A 100 21.42 -15.53 -8.10
C PRO A 100 21.42 -15.47 -6.57
N GLN A 101 20.37 -16.01 -5.94
CA GLN A 101 20.40 -16.31 -4.51
C GLN A 101 21.66 -17.15 -4.30
N PRO A 102 22.61 -16.76 -3.44
CA PRO A 102 23.67 -17.66 -3.02
C PRO A 102 22.94 -18.89 -2.52
N ARG A 103 23.06 -20.00 -3.26
CA ARG A 103 22.56 -21.30 -2.84
C ARG A 103 23.00 -21.41 -1.39
N GLU A 104 22.04 -21.63 -0.50
CA GLU A 104 22.30 -22.07 0.85
C GLU A 104 23.20 -23.31 0.69
N THR A 105 24.51 -23.08 0.82
CA THR A 105 25.54 -24.06 0.56
C THR A 105 25.85 -24.62 1.93
N ALA A 106 25.55 -25.90 2.11
CA ALA A 106 25.82 -26.70 3.32
C ALA A 106 24.98 -26.28 4.54
N ALA A 107 24.41 -27.19 5.32
CA ALA A 107 24.81 -28.57 5.62
C ALA A 107 23.59 -29.43 5.97
#